data_AF-A0ABC8DDW4-F1
#
_entry.id   AF-A0ABC8DDW4-F1
#
_cell.length_a   1.000
_cell.length_b   1.000
_cell.length_c   1.000
_cell.angle_alpha   90.00
_cell.angle_beta   90.00
_cell.angle_gamma   90.00
#
_symmetry.space_group_name_H-M   'P 1'
#
loop_
_entity.id
_entity.type
_entity.pdbx_description
1 polymer ?
#
loop_
_entity_poly.entity_id
_entity_poly.type
_entity_poly.pdbx_seq_one_letter_code
_entity_poly.pdbx_strand_id
1 'polypeptide(L)'
;MDKKLEGILDILDKLNSSINIVNKEDLDEQYENLEDFRVLTRDLDIILNNFGSLDKNDGDEIEKMLFELHRILTTFEWHFSEISDLNTTILKVYKDKINNL
;
A
#
# COMPACT_ATOMS: atom_id res chain seq x y z
N MET A 1 -2.04 9.71 0.82
CA MET A 1 -2.85 8.46 0.78
C MET A 1 -2.33 7.50 1.84
N ASP A 2 -1.02 7.39 1.98
CA ASP A 2 -0.28 6.90 3.15
C ASP A 2 -1.00 7.09 4.51
N LYS A 3 -1.43 8.31 4.88
CA LYS A 3 -2.15 8.55 6.16
C LYS A 3 -3.48 7.83 6.28
N LYS A 4 -4.13 7.52 5.17
CA LYS A 4 -5.35 6.69 5.15
C LYS A 4 -5.02 5.22 5.34
N LEU A 5 -3.93 4.74 4.76
CA LEU A 5 -3.43 3.38 4.97
C LEU A 5 -2.94 3.16 6.41
N GLU A 6 -2.21 4.13 6.98
CA GLU A 6 -1.83 4.16 8.39
C GLU A 6 -3.06 4.04 9.29
N GLY A 7 -4.12 4.83 9.01
CA GLY A 7 -5.38 4.73 9.75
C GLY A 7 -6.10 3.38 9.62
N ILE A 8 -5.92 2.66 8.51
CA ILE A 8 -6.44 1.29 8.35
C ILE A 8 -5.61 0.33 9.21
N LEU A 9 -4.28 0.41 9.14
CA LEU A 9 -3.38 -0.41 9.96
C LEU A 9 -3.62 -0.18 11.46
N ASP A 10 -3.87 1.06 11.89
CA ASP A 10 -4.23 1.39 13.28
C ASP A 10 -5.49 0.64 13.75
N ILE A 11 -6.48 0.51 12.86
CA ILE A 11 -7.71 -0.23 13.17
C ILE A 11 -7.39 -1.72 13.26
N LEU A 12 -6.66 -2.28 12.29
CA LEU A 12 -6.30 -3.69 12.26
C LEU A 12 -5.46 -4.09 13.48
N ASP A 13 -4.49 -3.27 13.87
CA ASP A 13 -3.61 -3.51 15.03
C ASP A 13 -4.41 -3.52 16.34
N LYS A 14 -5.34 -2.57 16.52
CA LYS A 14 -6.22 -2.53 17.71
C LYS A 14 -7.15 -3.74 17.80
N LEU A 15 -7.68 -4.19 16.66
CA LEU A 15 -8.50 -5.40 16.62
C LEU A 15 -7.63 -6.63 16.94
N ASN A 16 -6.44 -6.70 16.36
CA ASN A 16 -5.52 -7.81 16.55
C ASN A 16 -4.97 -7.90 17.98
N SER A 17 -4.69 -6.77 18.65
CA SER A 17 -4.16 -6.75 20.02
C SER A 17 -5.10 -7.39 21.05
N SER A 18 -6.40 -7.49 20.73
CA SER A 18 -7.40 -8.05 21.62
C SER A 18 -7.50 -9.59 21.51
N ILE A 19 -7.13 -10.17 20.36
CA ILE A 19 -7.46 -11.57 20.03
C ILE A 19 -6.30 -12.37 19.39
N ASN A 20 -5.22 -11.68 18.99
CA ASN A 20 -3.99 -12.22 18.40
C ASN A 20 -4.27 -13.20 17.23
N ILE A 21 -4.76 -12.67 16.11
CA ILE A 21 -5.14 -13.41 14.89
C ILE A 21 -3.97 -13.48 13.90
N VAL A 22 -3.33 -12.34 13.62
CA VAL A 22 -2.13 -12.23 12.78
C VAL A 22 -0.91 -11.94 13.66
N ASN A 23 0.30 -12.20 13.16
CA ASN A 23 1.50 -11.87 13.93
C ASN A 23 1.66 -10.35 13.99
N LYS A 24 2.23 -9.86 15.09
CA LYS A 24 2.52 -8.43 15.23
C LYS A 24 3.58 -7.98 14.20
N GLU A 25 4.53 -8.85 13.89
CA GLU A 25 5.53 -8.64 12.84
C GLU A 25 4.87 -8.37 11.47
N ASP A 26 3.85 -9.16 11.08
CA ASP A 26 3.13 -8.94 9.82
C ASP A 26 2.49 -7.55 9.73
N LEU A 27 2.03 -6.99 10.85
CA LEU A 27 1.47 -5.63 10.92
C LEU A 27 2.58 -4.56 10.89
N ASP A 28 3.65 -4.78 11.64
CA ASP A 28 4.79 -3.86 11.73
C ASP A 28 5.50 -3.72 10.38
N GLU A 29 5.65 -4.82 9.63
CA GLU A 29 6.13 -4.79 8.23
C GLU A 29 5.28 -3.87 7.35
N GLN A 30 3.96 -3.85 7.51
CA GLN A 30 3.11 -2.95 6.73
C GLN A 30 3.24 -1.48 7.14
N TYR A 31 3.57 -1.20 8.40
CA TYR A 31 3.92 0.18 8.81
C TYR A 31 5.25 0.62 8.20
N GLU A 32 6.23 -0.27 8.09
CA GLU A 32 7.50 0.02 7.40
C GLU A 32 7.27 0.27 5.91
N ASN A 33 6.44 -0.56 5.26
CA ASN A 33 6.05 -0.42 3.85
C ASN A 33 5.34 0.92 3.53
N LEU A 34 4.82 1.64 4.53
CA LEU A 34 4.25 2.98 4.31
C LEU A 34 5.30 4.01 3.88
N GLU A 35 6.57 3.84 4.26
CA GLU A 35 7.61 4.76 3.79
C GLU A 35 7.90 4.54 2.30
N ASP A 36 7.98 3.28 1.86
CA ASP A 36 8.10 2.92 0.44
C ASP A 36 6.92 3.47 -0.37
N PHE A 37 5.70 3.35 0.16
CA PHE A 37 4.50 3.92 -0.44
C PHE A 37 4.59 5.46 -0.58
N ARG A 38 5.17 6.15 0.42
CA ARG A 38 5.35 7.61 0.36
C ARG A 38 6.38 8.00 -0.70
N VAL A 39 7.49 7.28 -0.80
CA VAL A 39 8.48 7.48 -1.86
C VAL A 39 7.83 7.28 -3.23
N LEU A 40 7.07 6.21 -3.40
CA LEU A 40 6.36 5.90 -4.64
C LEU A 40 5.35 6.98 -5.05
N THR A 41 4.67 7.58 -4.07
CA THR A 41 3.76 8.73 -4.31
C THR A 41 4.53 9.95 -4.80
N ARG A 42 5.71 10.24 -4.24
CA ARG A 42 6.57 11.34 -4.70
C ARG A 42 7.08 11.10 -6.12
N ASP A 43 7.48 9.87 -6.44
CA ASP A 43 7.91 9.48 -7.79
C ASP A 43 6.79 9.71 -8.82
N LEU A 44 5.55 9.34 -8.47
CA LEU A 44 4.39 9.61 -9.31
C LEU A 44 4.19 11.10 -9.52
N ASP A 45 4.23 11.91 -8.47
CA ASP A 45 4.08 13.36 -8.55
C ASP A 45 5.14 13.98 -9.47
N ILE A 46 6.39 13.50 -9.41
CA ILE A 46 7.46 13.95 -10.31
C ILE A 46 7.10 13.67 -11.77
N ILE A 47 6.66 12.46 -12.09
CA ILE A 47 6.27 12.09 -13.47
C ILE A 47 5.12 12.96 -13.96
N LEU A 48 4.07 13.11 -13.14
CA LEU A 48 2.89 13.89 -13.50
C LEU A 48 3.22 15.36 -13.75
N ASN A 49 4.07 15.95 -12.92
CA ASN A 49 4.49 17.36 -13.07
C ASN A 49 5.40 17.57 -14.29
N ASN A 50 6.21 16.57 -14.64
CA ASN A 50 7.15 16.67 -15.77
C ASN A 50 6.54 16.27 -17.12
N PHE A 51 5.34 15.69 -17.15
CA PHE A 51 4.70 15.27 -18.40
C PHE A 51 4.59 16.40 -19.44
N GLY A 52 4.29 17.62 -18.97
CA GLY A 52 4.19 18.81 -19.81
C GLY A 52 5.47 19.12 -20.58
N SER A 53 6.64 18.85 -19.98
CA SER A 53 7.96 19.15 -20.53
C SER A 53 8.57 18.07 -21.43
N LEU A 54 8.02 16.86 -21.48
CA LEU A 54 8.53 15.79 -22.36
C LEU A 54 8.35 16.13 -23.85
N ASP A 55 9.25 15.69 -24.72
CA ASP A 55 9.01 15.71 -26.16
C ASP A 55 8.11 14.55 -26.56
N LYS A 56 6.88 14.87 -26.99
CA LYS A 56 5.88 13.86 -27.38
C LYS A 56 6.22 13.15 -28.70
N ASN A 57 7.23 13.64 -29.43
CA ASN A 57 7.72 12.99 -30.64
C ASN A 57 8.96 12.12 -30.38
N ASP A 58 9.54 12.18 -29.17
CA ASP A 58 10.59 11.27 -28.74
C ASP A 58 9.95 9.98 -28.18
N GLY A 59 9.95 8.94 -29.01
CA GLY A 59 9.37 7.65 -28.65
C GLY A 59 10.03 6.99 -27.44
N ASP A 60 11.35 7.15 -27.28
CA ASP A 60 12.11 6.54 -26.19
C ASP A 60 11.79 7.24 -24.86
N GLU A 61 11.64 8.57 -24.89
CA GLU A 61 11.24 9.35 -23.72
C GLU A 61 9.83 8.99 -23.24
N ILE A 62 8.87 8.85 -24.17
CA ILE A 62 7.51 8.44 -23.85
C ILE A 62 7.45 7.00 -23.34
N GLU A 63 8.16 6.06 -23.99
CA GLU A 63 8.23 4.67 -23.56
C GLU A 63 8.77 4.55 -22.13
N LYS A 64 9.86 5.24 -21.81
CA LYS A 64 10.45 5.25 -20.46
C LYS A 64 9.45 5.76 -19.41
N MET A 65 8.75 6.85 -19.70
CA MET A 65 7.73 7.39 -18.80
C MET A 65 6.58 6.39 -18.57
N LEU A 66 6.10 5.73 -19.63
CA LEU A 66 5.04 4.72 -19.54
C LEU A 66 5.47 3.52 -18.70
N PHE A 67 6.72 3.06 -18.83
CA PHE A 67 7.28 2.00 -17.99
C PHE A 67 7.31 2.40 -16.51
N GLU A 68 7.76 3.60 -16.19
CA GLU A 68 7.78 4.07 -14.80
C GLU A 68 6.37 4.19 -14.22
N LEU A 69 5.39 4.68 -15.00
CA LEU A 69 3.99 4.70 -14.57
C LEU A 69 3.48 3.29 -14.29
N HIS A 70 3.76 2.32 -15.16
CA HIS A 70 3.36 0.93 -14.95
C HIS A 70 3.99 0.32 -13.69
N ARG A 71 5.30 0.55 -13.47
CA ARG A 71 6.01 0.12 -12.26
C ARG A 71 5.37 0.70 -10.99
N ILE A 72 5.05 2.00 -11.01
CA ILE A 72 4.42 2.68 -9.88
C ILE A 72 3.04 2.10 -9.59
N LEU A 73 2.20 1.95 -10.63
CA LEU A 73 0.85 1.42 -10.47
C LEU A 73 0.84 0.00 -9.89
N THR A 74 1.67 -0.89 -10.42
CA THR A 74 1.76 -2.28 -9.94
C THR A 74 2.33 -2.37 -8.53
N THR A 75 3.24 -1.45 -8.15
CA THR A 75 3.75 -1.40 -6.77
C THR A 75 2.69 -0.87 -5.79
N PHE A 76 1.86 0.10 -6.21
CA PHE A 76 0.70 0.51 -5.41
C PHE A 76 -0.30 -0.63 -5.22
N GLU A 77 -0.61 -1.37 -6.27
CA GLU A 77 -1.48 -2.55 -6.20
C GLU A 77 -0.97 -3.58 -5.19
N TRP A 78 0.35 -3.81 -5.17
CA TRP A 78 0.99 -4.68 -4.19
C TRP A 78 0.75 -4.20 -2.76
N HIS A 79 1.07 -2.93 -2.44
CA HIS A 79 0.84 -2.38 -1.10
C HIS A 79 -0.63 -2.48 -0.64
N PHE A 80 -1.58 -2.21 -1.53
CA PHE A 80 -3.00 -2.35 -1.20
C PHE A 80 -3.41 -3.81 -0.96
N SER A 81 -2.80 -4.74 -1.70
CA SER A 81 -3.09 -6.16 -1.56
C SER A 81 -2.61 -6.71 -0.22
N GLU A 82 -1.40 -6.35 0.23
CA GLU A 82 -0.85 -6.76 1.53
C GLU A 82 -1.78 -6.33 2.70
N ILE A 83 -2.21 -5.08 2.72
CA ILE A 83 -3.14 -4.56 3.75
C ILE A 83 -4.51 -5.25 3.64
N SER A 84 -4.99 -5.51 2.41
CA SER A 84 -6.25 -6.22 2.17
C SER A 84 -6.21 -7.66 2.69
N ASP A 85 -5.07 -8.34 2.55
CA ASP A 85 -4.87 -9.71 3.01
C ASP A 85 -4.85 -9.79 4.54
N LEU A 86 -4.19 -8.85 5.22
CA LEU A 86 -4.27 -8.70 6.67
C LEU A 86 -5.71 -8.49 7.14
N ASN A 87 -6.43 -7.54 6.50
CA ASN A 87 -7.82 -7.26 6.83
C ASN A 87 -8.71 -8.49 6.64
N THR A 88 -8.55 -9.21 5.53
CA THR A 88 -9.34 -10.41 5.23
C THR A 88 -9.04 -11.55 6.20
N THR A 89 -7.79 -11.69 6.63
CA THR A 89 -7.37 -12.70 7.60
C THR A 89 -7.99 -12.43 8.97
N ILE A 90 -7.94 -11.17 9.43
CA ILE A 90 -8.62 -10.74 10.66
C ILE A 90 -10.13 -10.97 10.53
N LEU A 91 -10.76 -10.48 9.45
CA LEU A 91 -12.20 -10.59 9.20
C LEU A 91 -12.73 -12.03 9.32
N LYS A 92 -12.02 -13.00 8.72
CA LYS A 92 -12.44 -14.41 8.66
C LYS A 92 -12.55 -15.06 10.04
N VAL A 93 -11.75 -14.62 11.01
CA VAL A 93 -11.58 -15.32 12.30
C VAL A 93 -12.08 -14.50 13.48
N TYR A 94 -12.15 -13.17 13.35
CA TYR A 94 -12.39 -12.24 14.45
C TYR A 94 -13.69 -12.52 15.20
N LYS A 95 -14.80 -12.66 14.48
CA LYS A 95 -16.13 -12.91 15.08
C LYS A 95 -16.16 -14.20 15.91
N ASP A 96 -15.53 -15.25 15.41
CA ASP A 96 -15.59 -16.55 16.07
C ASP A 96 -14.69 -16.58 17.31
N LYS A 97 -13.51 -15.95 17.25
CA LYS A 97 -12.66 -15.86 18.45
C LYS A 97 -13.25 -14.96 19.53
N ILE A 98 -13.83 -13.79 19.19
CA ILE A 98 -14.37 -12.88 20.22
C ILE A 98 -15.57 -13.50 20.96
N ASN A 99 -16.38 -14.32 20.29
CA ASN A 99 -17.53 -15.00 20.91
C ASN A 99 -17.13 -16.17 21.82
N ASN A 100 -15.87 -16.62 21.77
CA ASN A 100 -15.33 -17.73 22.55
C ASN A 100 -14.32 -17.28 23.63
N LEU A 101 -14.20 -15.96 23.87
CA LEU A 101 -13.51 -15.38 25.03
C LEU A 101 -14.41 -15.43 26.27
#